data_AF-A0A0B1SKR7-F1
#
_entry.id   AF-A0A0B1SKR7-F1
#
_cell.length_a   1.000
_cell.length_b   1.000
_cell.length_c   1.000
_cell.angle_alpha   90.00
_cell.angle_beta   90.00
_cell.angle_gamma   90.00
#
_symmetry.space_group_name_H-M   'P 1'
#
loop_
_entity.id
_entity.type
_entity.pdbx_description
1 polymer ?
#
loop_
_entity_poly.entity_id
_entity_poly.type
_entity_poly.pdbx_seq_one_letter_code
_entity_poly.pdbx_strand_id
1 'polypeptide(L)'
;MEKGKKGVIIVSLGTIAPFHSLPDKVRTGFANVIRSMPDYHFIVKIEADDNTTKALFKGVTNCDFIEWLPQKDILAHPRLKLFVMHGGINGLAEALLRGVPVVVIPMFADQFRNGRNVEKRGVGKVGRDPS
;
A
#
# COMPACT_ATOMS: atom_id res chain seq x y z
N MET A 1 -0.13 -16.09 3.71
CA MET A 1 -0.79 -14.96 4.41
C MET A 1 -1.98 -15.47 5.23
N GLU A 2 -1.80 -15.73 6.52
CA GLU A 2 -2.80 -16.42 7.35
C GLU A 2 -3.63 -15.48 8.24
N LYS A 3 -3.08 -14.31 8.60
CA LYS A 3 -3.77 -13.28 9.39
C LYS A 3 -4.89 -12.58 8.59
N GLY A 4 -5.81 -11.92 9.31
CA GLY A 4 -6.90 -11.09 8.76
C GLY A 4 -8.10 -11.90 8.26
N LYS A 5 -9.22 -11.88 8.99
CA LYS A 5 -10.42 -12.67 8.66
C LYS A 5 -10.94 -12.46 7.23
N LYS A 6 -10.97 -11.22 6.74
CA LYS A 6 -11.45 -10.84 5.40
C LYS A 6 -10.37 -10.86 4.31
N GLY A 7 -9.10 -10.98 4.70
CA GLY A 7 -7.95 -11.05 3.80
C GLY A 7 -6.86 -10.06 4.16
N VAL A 8 -5.94 -9.86 3.21
CA VAL A 8 -4.75 -9.04 3.39
C VAL A 8 -4.75 -7.85 2.45
N ILE A 9 -4.27 -6.71 2.96
CA ILE A 9 -4.03 -5.48 2.20
C ILE A 9 -2.54 -5.18 2.26
N ILE A 10 -1.96 -4.77 1.13
CA ILE A 10 -0.52 -4.49 1.06
C ILE A 10 -0.29 -3.05 0.71
N VAL A 11 0.68 -2.45 1.38
CA VAL A 11 1.11 -1.07 1.15
C VAL A 11 2.58 -1.09 0.75
N SER A 12 2.87 -0.68 -0.49
CA SER A 12 4.25 -0.55 -0.98
C SER A 12 4.41 0.62 -1.93
N LEU A 13 5.20 1.61 -1.52
CA LEU A 13 5.47 2.81 -2.33
C LEU A 13 6.71 2.68 -3.22
N GLY A 14 7.18 1.45 -3.45
CA GLY A 14 8.36 1.18 -4.26
C GLY A 14 9.65 1.25 -3.44
N THR A 15 10.77 1.51 -4.11
CA THR A 15 12.11 1.62 -3.52
C THR A 15 12.61 3.06 -3.41
N ILE A 16 12.06 3.98 -4.21
CA ILE A 16 12.55 5.35 -4.31
C ILE A 16 11.86 6.29 -3.31
N ALA A 17 10.62 5.98 -2.93
CA ALA A 17 9.86 6.74 -1.94
C ALA A 17 9.57 5.84 -0.72
N PRO A 18 10.45 5.84 0.29
CA PRO A 18 10.24 5.04 1.49
C PRO A 18 9.02 5.56 2.27
N PHE A 19 8.36 4.69 3.04
CA PHE A 19 7.11 5.05 3.71
C PHE A 19 7.26 6.22 4.69
N HIS A 20 8.41 6.37 5.37
CA HIS A 20 8.68 7.51 6.24
C HIS A 20 8.78 8.85 5.54
N SER A 21 9.03 8.87 4.22
CA SER A 21 9.06 10.12 3.44
C SER A 21 7.67 10.75 3.27
N LEU A 22 6.61 10.00 3.56
CA LEU A 22 5.26 10.55 3.60
C LEU A 22 5.12 11.57 4.74
N PRO A 23 4.37 12.67 4.55
CA PRO A 23 4.05 13.58 5.63
C PRO A 23 3.41 12.87 6.82
N ASP A 24 3.72 13.30 8.05
CA ASP A 24 3.21 12.70 9.28
C ASP A 24 1.69 12.56 9.29
N LYS A 25 0.97 13.58 8.80
CA LYS A 25 -0.49 13.55 8.65
C LYS A 25 -0.97 12.34 7.83
N VAL A 26 -0.25 11.99 6.76
CA VAL A 26 -0.58 10.84 5.91
C VAL A 26 -0.26 9.54 6.63
N ARG A 27 0.90 9.43 7.29
CA ARG A 27 1.29 8.25 8.07
C ARG A 27 0.34 7.98 9.24
N THR A 28 -0.07 9.03 9.97
CA THR A 28 -1.13 8.98 10.99
C THR A 28 -2.46 8.54 10.39
N GLY A 29 -2.81 9.05 9.21
CA GLY A 29 -3.99 8.61 8.46
C GLY A 29 -3.98 7.10 8.20
N PHE A 30 -2.86 6.56 7.72
CA PHE A 30 -2.68 5.12 7.53
C PHE A 30 -2.86 4.34 8.82
N ALA A 31 -2.19 4.76 9.91
CA ALA A 31 -2.31 4.07 11.19
C ALA A 31 -3.77 4.05 11.70
N ASN A 32 -4.51 5.14 11.50
CA ASN A 32 -5.93 5.23 11.87
C ASN A 32 -6.81 4.33 11.01
N VAL A 33 -6.62 4.35 9.68
CA VAL A 33 -7.35 3.47 8.76
C VAL A 33 -7.11 2.01 9.11
N ILE A 34 -5.86 1.62 9.34
CA ILE A 34 -5.50 0.25 9.67
C ILE A 34 -6.17 -0.18 10.98
N ARG A 35 -6.10 0.63 12.05
CA ARG A 35 -6.79 0.34 13.33
C ARG A 35 -8.31 0.19 13.15
N SER A 36 -8.91 0.97 12.27
CA SER A 36 -10.37 0.92 12.01
C SER A 36 -10.82 -0.33 11.24
N MET A 37 -9.90 -1.13 10.71
CA MET A 37 -10.18 -2.29 9.86
C MET A 37 -9.64 -3.61 10.45
N PRO A 38 -10.05 -4.01 11.67
CA PRO A 38 -9.47 -5.16 12.38
C PRO A 38 -9.71 -6.51 11.69
N ASP A 39 -10.71 -6.60 10.80
CA ASP A 39 -10.96 -7.82 10.00
C ASP A 39 -9.94 -8.04 8.88
N TYR A 40 -9.17 -7.02 8.50
CA TYR A 40 -8.11 -7.12 7.50
C TYR A 40 -6.76 -7.09 8.19
N HIS A 41 -5.80 -7.83 7.62
CA HIS A 41 -4.40 -7.72 8.03
C HIS A 41 -3.63 -6.90 7.01
N PHE A 42 -2.82 -5.96 7.49
CA PHE A 42 -2.01 -5.10 6.64
C PHE A 42 -0.56 -5.57 6.64
N ILE A 43 0.07 -5.54 5.48
CA ILE A 43 1.51 -5.69 5.35
C ILE A 43 2.04 -4.41 4.72
N VAL A 44 2.85 -3.67 5.48
CA VAL A 44 3.38 -2.37 5.08
C VAL A 44 4.87 -2.51 4.85
N LYS A 45 5.31 -2.20 3.63
CA LYS A 45 6.73 -2.17 3.31
C LYS A 45 7.36 -0.89 3.87
N ILE A 46 8.35 -1.03 4.74
CA ILE A 46 9.13 0.08 5.31
C ILE A 46 10.63 -0.24 5.21
N GLU A 47 11.50 0.71 5.52
CA GLU A 47 12.94 0.46 5.65
C GLU A 47 13.26 -0.11 7.05
N ALA A 48 14.36 -0.87 7.15
CA ALA A 48 14.75 -1.59 8.36
C ALA A 48 14.88 -0.67 9.58
N ASP A 49 15.42 0.52 9.37
CA ASP A 49 15.74 1.55 10.35
C ASP A 49 14.64 2.62 10.51
N ASP A 50 13.47 2.44 9.88
CA ASP A 50 12.33 3.35 10.01
C ASP A 50 11.63 3.23 11.38
N ASN A 51 12.30 3.76 12.40
CA ASN A 51 11.79 3.78 13.78
C ASN A 51 10.63 4.77 13.96
N THR A 52 10.54 5.79 13.10
CA THR A 52 9.49 6.80 13.18
C THR A 52 8.11 6.22 12.82
N THR A 53 8.03 5.45 11.74
CA THR A 53 6.80 4.75 11.35
C THR A 53 6.45 3.68 12.39
N LYS A 54 7.43 2.91 12.88
CA LYS A 54 7.20 1.91 13.94
C LYS A 54 6.62 2.54 15.21
N ALA A 55 7.14 3.69 15.63
CA ALA A 55 6.63 4.41 16.80
C ALA A 55 5.20 4.92 16.59
N LEU A 56 4.91 5.50 15.42
CA LEU A 56 3.59 6.03 15.07
C LEU A 56 2.52 4.93 15.03
N PHE A 57 2.90 3.72 14.62
CA PHE A 57 2.04 2.54 14.56
C PHE A 57 2.02 1.73 15.87
N LYS A 58 2.58 2.25 16.97
CA LYS A 58 2.51 1.57 18.27
C LYS A 58 1.05 1.26 18.65
N GLY A 59 0.79 0.01 19.01
CA GLY A 59 -0.55 -0.49 19.34
C GLY A 59 -1.46 -0.77 18.15
N VAL A 60 -0.98 -0.66 16.90
CA VAL A 60 -1.67 -1.20 15.73
C VAL A 60 -1.42 -2.71 15.69
N THR A 61 -2.45 -3.53 15.92
CA THR A 61 -2.28 -5.00 16.08
C THR A 61 -2.52 -5.79 14.79
N ASN A 62 -3.16 -5.19 13.79
CA ASN A 62 -3.50 -5.82 12.50
C ASN A 62 -2.56 -5.37 11.37
N CYS A 63 -1.28 -5.20 11.68
CA CYS A 63 -0.26 -4.74 10.74
C CYS A 63 1.07 -5.42 11.02
N ASP A 64 1.72 -5.95 9.98
CA ASP A 64 3.13 -6.34 10.02
C ASP A 64 3.96 -5.43 9.11
N PHE A 65 5.19 -5.14 9.53
CA PHE A 65 6.17 -4.42 8.73
C PHE A 65 7.13 -5.39 8.05
N ILE A 66 7.46 -5.13 6.78
CA ILE A 66 8.45 -5.89 6.04
C ILE A 66 9.41 -4.95 5.29
N GLU A 67 10.63 -5.40 5.08
CA GLU A 67 11.65 -4.65 4.33
C GLU A 67 11.64 -5.02 2.85
N TRP A 68 11.53 -6.31 2.59
CA TRP A 68 11.50 -6.87 1.25
C TRP A 68 10.16 -7.55 0.97
N LEU A 69 9.61 -7.24 -0.21
CA LEU A 69 8.31 -7.72 -0.66
C LEU A 69 8.53 -8.67 -1.86
N PRO A 70 8.27 -9.98 -1.76
CA PRO A 70 8.18 -10.88 -2.92
C PRO A 70 6.93 -10.54 -3.74
N GLN A 71 6.95 -9.40 -4.44
CA GLN A 71 5.76 -8.75 -4.99
C GLN A 71 4.95 -9.68 -5.90
N LYS A 72 5.61 -10.46 -6.76
CA LYS A 72 4.94 -11.38 -7.69
C LYS A 72 4.15 -12.46 -6.97
N ASP A 73 4.73 -13.11 -5.98
CA ASP A 73 4.10 -14.19 -5.21
C ASP A 73 2.92 -13.65 -4.40
N ILE A 74 3.13 -12.46 -3.85
CA ILE A 74 2.15 -11.73 -3.07
C ILE A 74 0.94 -11.32 -3.91
N LEU A 75 1.16 -10.76 -5.10
CA LEU A 75 0.10 -10.37 -6.02
C LEU A 75 -0.66 -11.59 -6.56
N ALA A 76 -0.05 -12.77 -6.55
CA ALA A 76 -0.71 -14.03 -6.90
C ALA A 76 -1.45 -14.69 -5.72
N HIS A 77 -1.31 -14.17 -4.49
CA HIS A 77 -1.86 -14.83 -3.31
C HIS A 77 -3.39 -14.62 -3.20
N PRO A 78 -4.21 -15.67 -3.08
CA PRO A 78 -5.68 -15.57 -3.19
C PRO A 78 -6.36 -14.78 -2.06
N ARG A 79 -5.65 -14.61 -0.94
CA ARG A 79 -6.11 -13.79 0.21
C ARG A 79 -5.78 -12.30 0.08
N LEU A 80 -4.98 -11.90 -0.91
CA LEU A 80 -4.75 -10.48 -1.19
C LEU A 80 -6.04 -9.85 -1.72
N LYS A 81 -6.46 -8.74 -1.11
CA LYS A 81 -7.70 -8.04 -1.47
C LYS A 81 -7.46 -6.68 -2.10
N LEU A 82 -6.34 -6.04 -1.79
CA LEU A 82 -6.02 -4.71 -2.28
C LEU A 82 -4.51 -4.49 -2.27
N PHE A 83 -4.01 -3.82 -3.31
CA PHE A 83 -2.65 -3.32 -3.35
C PHE A 83 -2.61 -1.79 -3.36
N VAL A 84 -2.14 -1.19 -2.26
CA VAL A 84 -1.88 0.25 -2.15
C VAL A 84 -0.45 0.50 -2.62
N MET A 85 -0.29 1.30 -3.67
CA MET A 85 0.99 1.44 -4.35
C MET A 85 1.26 2.85 -4.88
N HIS A 86 2.52 3.16 -5.18
CA HIS A 86 2.91 4.48 -5.67
C HIS A 86 2.48 4.79 -7.12
N GLY A 87 2.08 3.79 -7.92
CA GLY A 87 1.70 3.99 -9.32
C GLY A 87 2.79 3.76 -10.36
N GLY A 88 3.91 3.13 -9.98
CA GLY A 88 4.92 2.66 -10.93
C GLY A 88 4.35 1.64 -11.92
N ILE A 89 4.71 1.77 -13.20
CA ILE A 89 4.06 1.03 -14.29
C ILE A 89 4.22 -0.50 -14.17
N ASN A 90 5.35 -0.99 -13.68
CA ASN A 90 5.59 -2.42 -13.52
C ASN A 90 4.68 -3.03 -12.46
N GLY A 91 4.55 -2.38 -11.30
CA GLY A 91 3.65 -2.84 -10.24
C GLY A 91 2.18 -2.80 -10.67
N LEU A 92 1.79 -1.79 -11.46
CA LEU A 92 0.45 -1.72 -12.03
C LEU A 92 0.20 -2.86 -13.00
N ALA A 93 1.11 -3.13 -13.92
CA ALA A 93 0.98 -4.23 -14.86
C ALA A 93 0.83 -5.57 -14.13
N GLU A 94 1.67 -5.84 -13.12
CA GLU A 94 1.59 -7.07 -12.32
C GLU A 94 0.27 -7.19 -11.56
N ALA A 95 -0.21 -6.12 -10.93
CA ALA A 95 -1.49 -6.13 -10.21
C ALA A 95 -2.69 -6.36 -11.13
N LEU A 96 -2.71 -5.68 -12.27
CA LEU A 96 -3.79 -5.80 -13.27
C LEU A 96 -3.82 -7.19 -13.92
N LEU A 97 -2.65 -7.76 -14.25
CA LEU A 97 -2.55 -9.14 -14.76
C LEU A 97 -3.11 -10.17 -13.78
N ARG A 98 -3.12 -9.86 -12.47
CA ARG A 98 -3.66 -10.72 -11.41
C ARG A 98 -5.08 -10.34 -10.97
N GLY A 99 -5.69 -9.32 -11.59
CA GLY A 99 -7.02 -8.84 -11.21
C GLY A 99 -7.07 -8.24 -9.80
N VAL A 100 -5.93 -7.81 -9.25
CA VAL A 100 -5.85 -7.21 -7.92
C VAL A 100 -6.23 -5.73 -8.03
N PRO A 101 -7.27 -5.26 -7.34
CA PRO A 101 -7.61 -3.84 -7.34
C PRO A 101 -6.52 -3.02 -6.65
N VAL A 102 -6.34 -1.78 -7.10
CA VAL A 102 -5.27 -0.91 -6.60
C VAL A 102 -5.79 0.40 -6.02
N VAL A 103 -5.11 0.91 -5.00
CA VAL A 103 -5.15 2.32 -4.60
C VAL A 103 -3.79 2.92 -4.93
N VAL A 104 -3.76 3.89 -5.83
CA VAL A 104 -2.53 4.56 -6.24
C VAL A 104 -2.32 5.80 -5.37
N ILE A 105 -1.15 5.95 -4.75
CA ILE A 105 -0.70 7.13 -4.02
C ILE A 105 0.50 7.69 -4.76
N PRO A 106 0.29 8.58 -5.74
CA PRO A 106 1.38 9.11 -6.54
C PRO A 106 2.37 9.89 -5.68
N MET A 107 3.65 9.64 -5.88
CA MET A 107 4.74 10.37 -5.21
C MET A 107 5.40 11.36 -6.17
N PHE A 108 5.67 10.97 -7.43
CA PHE A 108 6.34 11.84 -8.42
C PHE A 108 6.16 11.37 -9.87
N ALA A 109 6.54 12.23 -10.81
CA ALA A 109 6.68 11.93 -12.25
C ALA A 109 5.43 11.30 -12.90
N ASP A 110 5.60 10.16 -13.57
CA ASP A 110 4.56 9.50 -14.35
C ASP A 110 3.46 8.85 -13.48
N GLN A 111 3.72 8.66 -12.19
CA GLN A 111 2.82 8.03 -11.23
C GLN A 111 1.45 8.74 -11.17
N PHE A 112 1.43 10.07 -11.27
CA PHE A 112 0.19 10.85 -11.30
C PHE A 112 -0.66 10.51 -12.53
N ARG A 113 -0.04 10.41 -13.70
CA ARG A 113 -0.72 10.03 -14.95
C ARG A 113 -1.20 8.58 -14.86
N ASN A 114 -0.38 7.69 -14.34
CA ASN A 114 -0.73 6.28 -14.20
C ASN A 114 -1.93 6.10 -13.24
N GLY A 115 -1.95 6.79 -12.10
CA GLY A 115 -3.07 6.81 -11.17
C GLY A 115 -4.38 7.32 -11.79
N ARG A 116 -4.32 8.41 -12.58
CA ARG A 116 -5.50 8.88 -13.34
C ARG A 116 -6.00 7.85 -14.34
N ASN A 117 -5.10 7.15 -15.02
CA ASN A 117 -5.47 6.10 -15.96
C ASN A 117 -6.11 4.89 -15.26
N VAL A 118 -5.63 4.53 -14.07
CA VAL A 118 -6.23 3.50 -13.21
C VAL A 118 -7.68 3.85 -12.87
N GLU A 119 -7.92 5.07 -12.39
CA GLU A 119 -9.28 5.51 -12.04
C GLU A 119 -10.18 5.59 -13.29
N LYS A 120 -9.69 6.15 -14.40
CA LYS A 120 -10.43 6.24 -15.67
C LYS A 120 -10.84 4.87 -16.21
N ARG A 121 -10.03 3.84 -16.00
CA ARG A 121 -10.28 2.48 -16.48
C ARG A 121 -11.12 1.64 -15.50
N GLY A 122 -11.48 2.18 -14.33
CA GLY A 122 -12.28 1.48 -13.33
C GLY A 122 -11.55 0.34 -12.62
N VAL A 123 -10.22 0.31 -12.68
CA VAL A 123 -9.39 -0.79 -12.12
C VAL A 123 -8.80 -0.44 -10.74
N GLY A 124 -9.14 0.73 -10.21
CA GLY A 124 -8.69 1.19 -8.90
C GLY A 124 -9.06 2.63 -8.63
N LYS A 125 -8.49 3.18 -7.56
CA LYS A 125 -8.64 4.58 -7.16
C LYS A 125 -7.27 5.26 -7.07
N VAL A 126 -7.25 6.57 -7.17
CA VAL A 126 -6.03 7.37 -6.97
C VAL A 126 -6.26 8.33 -5.80
N GLY A 127 -5.34 8.33 -4.84
CA GLY A 127 -5.26 9.33 -3.78
C GLY A 127 -4.99 10.68 -4.41
N ARG A 128 -5.85 11.65 -4.11
CA ARG A 128 -5.70 13.02 -4.58
C ARG A 128 -4.85 13.78 -3.56
N ASP A 129 -3.99 14.64 -4.05
CA ASP A 129 -3.31 15.62 -3.21
C ASP A 129 -4.39 16.45 -2.49
N PRO A 130 -4.43 16.47 -1.16
CA PRO A 130 -5.40 17.24 -0.40
C PRO A 130 -5.02 18.74 -0.35
N SER A 131 -4.40 19.27 -1.41
CA SER A 131 -3.88 20.64 -1.52
C SER A 131 -4.79 21.67 -0.84
#